data_AF-A0A353R6A9-F1
#
_entry.id   AF-A0A353R6A9-F1
#
_cell.length_a   1.000
_cell.length_b   1.000
_cell.length_c   1.000
_cell.angle_alpha   90.00
_cell.angle_beta   90.00
_cell.angle_gamma   90.00
#
_symmetry.space_group_name_H-M   'P 1'
#
loop_
_entity.id
_entity.type
_entity.pdbx_description
1 polymer ?
#
loop_
_entity_poly.entity_id
_entity_poly.type
_entity_poly.pdbx_seq_one_letter_code
_entity_poly.pdbx_strand_id
1 'polypeptide(L)'
;MGISNKINLGFLVVGFVLFLSSLVSIFEMGRTRRSLGDVLSVNVDNINASTQLLEVTDQNVFALLNQIGVSPDSILQTASLYDDDRFEGYFRASRATFTKDEEQALTDSIIFAYAAYMQILNEAPVLWEGNGYAARREWYTTRLYPTYTRLRNYIQDLISLEQRLLDHNTQQIQDGFYRSIMPGVIAVASSMLLLFLLSIFIRIYVIQPIREIRTGVRNTLLFKKKYQVRLPAGDELSELNESITQLCDEHNKL
;
A
#
# COMPACT_ATOMS: atom_id res chain seq x y z
N MET A 1 -31.21 -1.42 -39.15
CA MET A 1 -29.82 -1.36 -38.65
C MET A 1 -29.22 -2.72 -38.92
N GLY A 2 -28.09 -2.79 -39.63
CA GLY A 2 -27.61 -4.07 -40.14
C GLY A 2 -27.06 -5.02 -39.07
N ILE A 3 -27.13 -6.34 -39.28
CA ILE A 3 -26.60 -7.38 -38.38
C ILE A 3 -25.13 -7.15 -38.09
N SER A 4 -24.34 -6.81 -39.12
CA SER A 4 -22.93 -6.45 -38.97
C SER A 4 -22.76 -5.25 -38.02
N ASN A 5 -23.60 -4.22 -38.15
CA ASN A 5 -23.56 -3.07 -37.26
C ASN A 5 -24.01 -3.41 -35.84
N LYS A 6 -25.02 -4.29 -35.65
CA LYS A 6 -25.46 -4.74 -34.32
C LYS A 6 -24.36 -5.51 -33.60
N ILE A 7 -23.69 -6.42 -34.30
CA ILE A 7 -22.59 -7.22 -33.75
C ILE A 7 -21.38 -6.33 -33.45
N ASN A 8 -20.97 -5.48 -34.40
CA ASN A 8 -19.85 -4.57 -34.22
C ASN A 8 -20.08 -3.59 -33.06
N LEU A 9 -21.31 -3.06 -32.92
CA LEU A 9 -21.66 -2.20 -31.78
C LEU A 9 -21.52 -2.96 -30.45
N GLY A 10 -21.98 -4.21 -30.39
CA GLY A 10 -21.83 -5.06 -29.21
C GLY A 10 -20.37 -5.29 -28.80
N PHE A 11 -19.51 -5.65 -29.76
CA PHE A 11 -18.08 -5.81 -29.51
C PHE A 11 -17.38 -4.49 -29.16
N LEU A 12 -17.77 -3.39 -29.80
CA LEU A 12 -17.19 -2.07 -29.56
C LEU A 12 -17.53 -1.56 -28.16
N VAL A 13 -18.78 -1.77 -27.70
CA VAL A 13 -19.19 -1.44 -26.31
C VAL A 13 -18.39 -2.26 -25.30
N VAL A 14 -18.25 -3.56 -25.52
CA VAL A 14 -17.44 -4.43 -24.63
C VAL A 14 -15.97 -3.98 -24.59
N GLY A 15 -15.38 -3.74 -25.76
CA GLY A 15 -14.00 -3.28 -25.88
C GLY A 15 -13.78 -1.92 -25.21
N PHE A 16 -14.73 -1.00 -25.36
CA PHE A 16 -14.66 0.33 -24.76
C PHE A 16 -14.75 0.29 -23.23
N VAL A 17 -15.65 -0.54 -22.67
CA VAL A 17 -15.77 -0.75 -21.22
C VAL A 17 -14.49 -1.37 -20.64
N LEU A 18 -13.94 -2.39 -21.30
CA LEU A 18 -12.69 -3.03 -20.90
C LEU A 18 -11.49 -2.07 -20.93
N PHE A 19 -11.44 -1.21 -21.96
CA PHE A 19 -10.38 -0.23 -22.10
C PHE A 19 -10.43 0.85 -21.01
N LEU A 20 -11.62 1.42 -20.77
CA LEU A 20 -11.83 2.40 -19.69
C LEU A 20 -11.52 1.80 -18.31
N SER A 21 -11.98 0.58 -18.06
CA SER A 21 -11.65 -0.18 -16.85
C SER A 21 -10.15 -0.30 -16.61
N SER A 22 -9.41 -0.68 -17.66
CA SER A 22 -7.96 -0.87 -17.57
C SER A 22 -7.25 0.45 -17.29
N LEU A 23 -7.67 1.54 -17.92
CA LEU A 23 -7.16 2.89 -17.67
C LEU A 23 -7.37 3.33 -16.22
N VAL A 24 -8.59 3.15 -15.70
CA VAL A 24 -8.94 3.51 -14.31
C VAL A 24 -8.09 2.70 -13.32
N SER A 25 -7.97 1.39 -13.54
CA SER A 25 -7.18 0.51 -12.66
C SER A 25 -5.69 0.89 -12.63
N ILE A 26 -5.10 1.21 -13.79
CA ILE A 26 -3.70 1.67 -13.87
C ILE A 26 -3.50 2.98 -13.11
N PHE A 27 -4.44 3.92 -13.25
CA PHE A 27 -4.35 5.22 -12.60
C PHE A 27 -4.48 5.12 -11.07
N GLU A 28 -5.41 4.30 -10.58
CA GLU A 28 -5.59 4.06 -9.14
C GLU A 28 -4.37 3.36 -8.53
N MET A 29 -3.82 2.35 -9.20
CA MET A 29 -2.63 1.63 -8.74
C MET A 29 -1.40 2.53 -8.68
N GLY A 30 -1.23 3.43 -9.65
CA GLY A 30 -0.11 4.37 -9.73
C GLY A 30 -0.11 5.45 -8.64
N ARG A 31 -1.29 5.89 -8.18
CA ARG A 31 -1.43 6.82 -7.06
C ARG A 31 -1.17 6.14 -5.72
N THR A 32 -1.70 4.94 -5.54
CA THR A 32 -1.55 4.17 -4.32
C THR A 32 -0.06 3.83 -4.09
N ARG A 33 0.63 3.21 -5.07
CA ARG A 33 2.00 2.73 -4.90
C ARG A 33 3.04 3.78 -4.44
N ARG A 34 2.90 5.05 -4.85
CA ARG A 34 3.84 6.12 -4.46
C ARG A 34 3.62 6.61 -3.04
N SER A 35 2.36 6.75 -2.60
CA SER A 35 2.05 7.20 -1.24
C SER A 35 2.32 6.13 -0.18
N LEU A 36 2.33 4.84 -0.56
CA LEU A 36 2.50 3.72 0.37
C LEU A 36 3.94 3.56 0.87
N GLY A 37 4.94 3.70 0.00
CA GLY A 37 6.34 3.43 0.37
C GLY A 37 6.93 4.49 1.30
N ASP A 38 6.61 5.76 1.02
CA ASP A 38 7.27 6.90 1.66
C ASP A 38 6.93 6.99 3.16
N VAL A 39 5.67 6.75 3.54
CA VAL A 39 5.23 6.85 4.94
C VAL A 39 5.83 5.72 5.78
N LEU A 40 5.81 4.46 5.31
CA LEU A 40 6.44 3.36 6.07
C LEU A 40 7.94 3.56 6.19
N SER A 41 8.61 4.01 5.12
CA SER A 41 10.06 4.26 5.15
C SER A 41 10.39 5.27 6.23
N VAL A 42 9.64 6.37 6.32
CA VAL A 42 9.83 7.40 7.34
C VAL A 42 9.68 6.83 8.76
N ASN A 43 8.64 6.04 9.04
CA ASN A 43 8.49 5.43 10.37
C ASN A 43 9.63 4.44 10.70
N VAL A 44 10.08 3.64 9.73
CA VAL A 44 11.22 2.72 9.93
C VAL A 44 12.52 3.49 10.19
N ASP A 45 12.76 4.56 9.43
CA ASP A 45 13.93 5.42 9.60
C ASP A 45 13.90 6.12 10.96
N ASN A 46 12.73 6.56 11.42
CA ASN A 46 12.51 7.15 12.74
C ASN A 46 12.76 6.15 13.89
N ILE A 47 12.31 4.90 13.75
CA ILE A 47 12.59 3.81 14.72
C ILE A 47 14.10 3.57 14.79
N ASN A 48 14.77 3.48 13.63
CA ASN A 48 16.20 3.27 13.56
C ASN A 48 16.96 4.42 14.23
N ALA A 49 16.63 5.66 13.91
CA ALA A 49 17.24 6.84 14.52
C ALA A 49 17.04 6.86 16.04
N SER A 50 15.82 6.60 16.52
CA SER A 50 15.52 6.55 17.95
C SER A 50 16.26 5.41 18.67
N THR A 51 16.45 4.28 17.99
CA THR A 51 17.25 3.16 18.49
C THR A 51 18.73 3.52 18.58
N GLN A 52 19.27 4.26 17.61
CA GLN A 52 20.65 4.75 17.67
C GLN A 52 20.86 5.77 18.81
N LEU A 53 19.88 6.64 19.07
CA LEU A 53 19.91 7.53 20.24
C LEU A 53 19.97 6.74 21.56
N LEU A 54 19.15 5.69 21.68
CA LEU A 54 19.16 4.81 22.84
C LEU A 54 20.50 4.10 22.99
N GLU A 55 21.02 3.52 21.92
CA GLU A 55 22.27 2.77 21.91
C GLU A 55 23.47 3.64 22.31
N VAL A 56 23.60 4.84 21.74
CA VAL A 56 24.69 5.78 22.11
C VAL A 56 24.59 6.19 23.57
N THR A 57 23.37 6.46 24.06
CA THR A 57 23.16 6.84 25.46
C THR A 57 23.55 5.71 26.41
N ASP A 58 23.14 4.48 26.10
CA ASP A 58 23.48 3.28 26.89
C ASP A 58 25.00 3.02 26.86
N GLN A 59 25.63 3.10 25.67
CA GLN A 59 27.09 2.96 25.51
C GLN A 59 27.86 3.96 26.38
N ASN A 60 27.45 5.23 26.40
CA ASN A 60 28.12 6.29 27.15
C ASN A 60 28.03 6.06 28.66
N VAL A 61 26.87 5.61 29.16
CA VAL A 61 26.69 5.28 30.57
C VAL A 61 27.45 4.01 30.98
N PHE A 62 27.48 2.98 30.13
CA PHE A 62 28.25 1.76 30.41
C PHE A 62 29.77 2.02 30.42
N ALA A 63 30.27 2.84 29.49
CA ALA A 63 31.67 3.26 29.48
C ALA A 63 32.05 3.97 30.78
N LEU A 64 31.20 4.87 31.27
CA LEU A 64 31.42 5.56 32.55
C LEU A 64 31.36 4.58 33.74
N LEU A 65 30.39 3.66 33.77
CA LEU A 65 30.24 2.67 34.84
C LEU A 65 31.52 1.82 35.01
N ASN A 66 32.12 1.41 33.90
CA ASN A 66 33.38 0.65 33.90
C ASN A 66 34.55 1.45 34.52
N GLN A 67 34.50 2.78 34.49
CA GLN A 67 35.54 3.64 35.04
C GLN A 67 35.37 3.95 36.54
N ILE A 68 34.19 3.69 37.13
CA ILE A 68 33.93 3.99 38.56
C ILE A 68 34.88 3.21 39.48
N GLY A 69 35.26 2.00 39.10
CA GLY A 69 36.14 1.11 39.87
C GLY A 69 37.64 1.25 39.61
N VAL A 70 38.05 2.07 38.63
CA VAL A 70 39.45 2.15 38.18
C VAL A 70 40.15 3.39 38.75
N SER A 71 41.46 3.30 38.96
CA SER A 71 42.33 4.37 39.47
C SER A 71 42.47 5.56 38.50
N PRO A 72 42.85 6.77 38.98
CA PRO A 72 42.80 8.03 38.22
C PRO A 72 43.61 8.07 36.92
N ASP A 73 44.63 7.24 36.72
CA ASP A 73 45.44 7.26 35.48
C ASP A 73 44.68 6.83 34.20
N SER A 74 43.39 6.49 34.32
CA SER A 74 42.49 6.11 33.23
C SER A 74 41.62 7.27 32.67
N ILE A 75 41.83 8.51 33.13
CA ILE A 75 41.12 9.76 32.72
C ILE A 75 41.05 9.97 31.20
N LEU A 76 41.96 9.35 30.42
CA LEU A 76 42.01 9.46 28.96
C LEU A 76 40.80 8.85 28.22
N GLN A 77 40.05 7.91 28.83
CA GLN A 77 38.81 7.39 28.21
C GLN A 77 37.55 8.22 28.54
N THR A 78 37.61 9.13 29.52
CA THR A 78 36.44 9.96 29.86
C THR A 78 36.32 11.16 28.91
N ALA A 79 37.43 11.64 28.33
CA ALA A 79 37.45 12.72 27.35
C ALA A 79 36.63 12.40 26.07
N SER A 80 36.59 11.13 25.65
CA SER A 80 35.81 10.72 24.47
C SER A 80 34.29 10.72 24.70
N LEU A 81 33.82 10.80 25.95
CA LEU A 81 32.39 10.88 26.26
C LEU A 81 31.84 12.31 26.14
N TYR A 82 32.71 13.31 26.28
CA TYR A 82 32.35 14.74 26.18
C TYR A 82 32.36 15.27 24.75
N ASP A 83 33.12 14.62 23.86
CA ASP A 83 33.23 14.97 22.44
C ASP A 83 32.38 14.04 21.55
N ASP A 84 31.47 13.27 22.15
CA ASP A 84 30.60 12.35 21.43
C ASP A 84 29.40 13.09 20.82
N ASP A 85 29.57 13.52 19.58
CA ASP A 85 28.54 14.21 18.79
C ASP A 85 27.51 13.27 18.16
N ARG A 86 27.66 11.95 18.31
CA ARG A 86 26.79 10.95 17.66
C ARG A 86 25.33 11.13 18.04
N PHE A 87 25.04 11.39 19.32
CA PHE A 87 23.66 11.63 19.77
C PHE A 87 23.04 12.82 19.04
N GLU A 88 23.74 13.96 19.02
CA GLU A 88 23.27 15.15 18.33
C GLU A 88 23.16 14.94 16.82
N GLY A 89 24.10 14.18 16.23
CA GLY A 89 24.08 13.80 14.82
C GLY A 89 22.83 13.01 14.45
N TYR A 90 22.54 11.92 15.16
CA TYR A 90 21.34 11.11 14.94
C TYR A 90 20.06 11.91 15.19
N PHE A 91 20.05 12.76 16.22
CA PHE A 91 18.90 13.58 16.56
C PHE A 91 18.61 14.65 15.50
N ARG A 92 19.63 15.36 15.01
CA ARG A 92 19.47 16.37 13.96
C ARG A 92 19.04 15.75 12.63
N ALA A 93 19.59 14.60 12.27
CA ALA A 93 19.25 13.90 11.02
C ALA A 93 17.79 13.44 10.98
N SER A 94 17.20 13.08 12.13
CA SER A 94 15.82 12.61 12.26
C SER A 94 14.82 13.70 12.65
N ARG A 95 15.27 14.89 13.04
CA ARG A 95 14.36 15.97 13.48
C ARG A 95 13.36 16.42 12.41
N ALA A 96 13.79 16.43 11.15
CA ALA A 96 12.93 16.87 10.04
C ALA A 96 11.83 15.86 9.68
N THR A 97 11.97 14.60 10.11
CA THR A 97 11.01 13.53 9.82
C THR A 97 9.97 13.33 10.93
N PHE A 98 10.23 13.83 12.15
CA PHE A 98 9.25 13.93 13.23
C PHE A 98 8.30 15.10 12.98
N THR A 99 7.13 14.80 12.43
CA THR A 99 6.19 15.83 11.94
C THR A 99 4.87 15.83 12.69
N LYS A 100 4.56 14.78 13.45
CA LYS A 100 3.33 14.69 14.24
C LYS A 100 3.50 15.38 15.58
N ASP A 101 2.43 15.98 16.09
CA ASP A 101 2.43 16.71 17.37
C ASP A 101 2.95 15.86 18.54
N GLU A 102 2.57 14.58 18.60
CA GLU A 102 3.03 13.64 19.63
C GLU A 102 4.52 13.31 19.49
N GLU A 103 5.03 13.17 18.26
CA GLU A 103 6.46 12.96 17.98
C GLU A 103 7.24 14.19 18.46
N GLN A 104 6.80 15.40 18.07
CA GLN A 104 7.44 16.66 18.45
C GLN A 104 7.51 16.85 19.97
N ALA A 105 6.42 16.55 20.69
CA ALA A 105 6.39 16.66 22.15
C ALA A 105 7.39 15.71 22.85
N LEU A 106 7.53 14.47 22.33
CA LEU A 106 8.52 13.51 22.83
C LEU A 106 9.94 13.93 22.46
N THR A 107 10.17 14.37 21.22
CA THR A 107 11.44 14.89 20.74
C THR A 107 11.91 16.08 21.59
N ASP A 108 11.04 17.01 21.95
CA ASP A 108 11.35 18.11 22.87
C ASP A 108 11.71 17.59 24.27
N SER A 109 10.93 16.64 24.79
CA SER A 109 11.20 16.01 26.10
C SER A 109 12.56 15.31 26.13
N ILE A 110 12.96 14.67 25.02
CA ILE A 110 14.27 14.04 24.85
C ILE A 110 15.38 15.09 24.89
N ILE A 111 15.24 16.23 24.21
CA ILE A 111 16.24 17.32 24.25
C ILE A 111 16.43 17.82 25.69
N PHE A 112 15.33 18.09 26.41
CA PHE A 112 15.42 18.56 27.79
C PHE A 112 16.06 17.53 28.71
N ALA A 113 15.69 16.25 28.57
CA ALA A 113 16.29 15.18 29.36
C ALA A 113 17.77 14.95 29.02
N TYR A 114 18.15 15.09 27.75
CA TYR A 114 19.54 14.98 27.31
C TYR A 114 20.39 16.13 27.85
N ALA A 115 19.90 17.36 27.81
CA ALA A 115 20.58 18.51 28.40
C ALA A 115 20.81 18.33 29.91
N ALA A 116 19.80 17.84 30.65
CA ALA A 116 19.93 17.53 32.06
C ALA A 116 20.94 16.39 32.32
N TYR A 117 20.93 15.34 31.48
CA TYR A 117 21.88 14.24 31.55
C TYR A 117 23.32 14.72 31.32
N MET A 118 23.56 15.54 30.29
CA MET A 118 24.86 16.15 30.02
C MET A 118 25.34 17.07 31.15
N GLN A 119 24.43 17.85 31.74
CA GLN A 119 24.77 18.72 32.87
C GLN A 119 25.28 17.91 34.07
N ILE A 120 24.61 16.79 34.40
CA ILE A 120 25.08 15.91 35.48
C ILE A 120 26.41 15.25 35.07
N LEU A 121 26.52 14.76 33.83
CA LEU A 121 27.74 14.11 33.34
C LEU A 121 28.97 15.02 33.48
N ASN A 122 28.85 16.32 33.21
CA ASN A 122 29.91 17.33 33.35
C ASN A 122 30.50 17.46 34.77
N GLU A 123 29.87 16.90 35.80
CA GLU A 123 30.41 16.86 37.15
C GLU A 123 31.43 15.74 37.36
N ALA A 124 31.46 14.74 36.47
CA ALA A 124 32.31 13.57 36.61
C ALA A 124 33.83 13.87 36.66
N PRO A 125 34.42 14.83 35.91
CA PRO A 125 35.88 15.04 35.94
C PRO A 125 36.37 15.45 37.33
N VAL A 126 35.68 16.41 37.96
CA VAL A 126 35.98 16.88 39.32
C VAL A 126 35.82 15.76 40.35
N LEU A 127 34.84 14.87 40.16
CA LEU A 127 34.63 13.73 41.03
C LEU A 127 35.76 12.69 40.92
N TRP A 128 36.35 12.51 39.75
CA TRP A 128 37.42 11.55 39.52
C TRP A 128 38.79 12.04 39.99
N GLU A 129 39.04 13.35 40.01
CA GLU A 129 40.30 13.93 40.47
C GLU A 129 40.42 13.98 42.00
N GLY A 130 39.30 14.18 42.70
CA GLY A 130 39.30 14.49 44.14
C GLY A 130 38.67 13.46 45.07
N ASN A 131 37.95 12.45 44.55
CA ASN A 131 37.10 11.60 45.39
C ASN A 131 37.33 10.09 45.22
N GLY A 132 37.14 9.35 46.32
CA GLY A 132 37.24 7.90 46.36
C GLY A 132 36.05 7.18 45.70
N TYR A 133 36.16 5.84 45.56
CA TYR A 133 35.13 4.97 44.98
C TYR A 133 33.72 5.20 45.56
N ALA A 134 33.60 5.37 46.88
CA ALA A 134 32.31 5.52 47.56
C ALA A 134 31.53 6.75 47.05
N ALA A 135 32.20 7.90 46.91
CA ALA A 135 31.59 9.13 46.42
C ALA A 135 31.20 9.04 44.93
N ARG A 136 32.05 8.42 44.10
CA ARG A 136 31.74 8.17 42.68
C ARG A 136 30.52 7.28 42.50
N ARG A 137 30.41 6.21 43.30
CA ARG A 137 29.25 5.32 43.32
C ARG A 137 27.98 6.04 43.79
N GLU A 138 28.06 6.82 44.85
CA GLU A 138 26.92 7.58 45.37
C GLU A 138 26.40 8.56 44.32
N TRP A 139 27.28 9.36 43.71
CA TRP A 139 26.91 10.29 42.63
C TRP A 139 26.26 9.56 41.44
N TYR A 140 26.83 8.42 41.00
CA TYR A 140 26.26 7.64 39.91
C TYR A 140 24.83 7.19 40.25
N THR A 141 24.63 6.57 41.41
CA THR A 141 23.33 5.98 41.78
C THR A 141 22.27 7.03 42.09
N THR A 142 22.64 8.16 42.69
CA THR A 142 21.68 9.16 43.17
C THR A 142 21.43 10.30 42.18
N ARG A 143 22.36 10.57 41.26
CA ARG A 143 22.27 11.71 40.34
C ARG A 143 22.26 11.29 38.88
N LEU A 144 23.28 10.56 38.44
CA LEU A 144 23.41 10.20 37.03
C LEU A 144 22.35 9.19 36.59
N TYR A 145 22.24 8.06 37.30
CA TYR A 145 21.36 6.96 36.94
C TYR A 145 19.88 7.37 36.84
N PRO A 146 19.30 8.16 37.76
CA PRO A 146 17.93 8.66 37.60
C PRO A 146 17.75 9.55 36.38
N THR A 147 18.71 10.44 36.10
CA THR A 147 18.65 11.36 34.96
C THR A 147 18.78 10.62 33.63
N TYR A 148 19.71 9.67 33.56
CA TYR A 148 19.85 8.75 32.44
C TYR A 148 18.59 7.92 32.22
N THR A 149 18.01 7.33 33.27
CA THR A 149 16.81 6.51 33.16
C THR A 149 15.64 7.32 32.60
N ARG A 150 15.53 8.59 32.99
CA ARG A 150 14.51 9.49 32.44
C ARG A 150 14.70 9.76 30.95
N LEU A 151 15.92 10.08 30.51
CA LEU A 151 16.24 10.22 29.09
C LEU A 151 15.91 8.93 28.32
N ARG A 152 16.37 7.80 28.84
CA ARG A 152 16.15 6.48 28.27
C ARG A 152 14.66 6.17 28.08
N ASN A 153 13.84 6.48 29.08
CA ASN A 153 12.40 6.27 29.01
C ASN A 153 11.75 7.11 27.91
N TYR A 154 12.10 8.40 27.77
CA TYR A 154 11.56 9.22 26.68
C TYR A 154 11.95 8.70 25.30
N ILE A 155 13.18 8.21 25.12
CA ILE A 155 13.62 7.60 23.86
C ILE A 155 12.83 6.30 23.60
N GLN A 156 12.59 5.47 24.64
CA GLN A 156 11.78 4.25 24.51
C GLN A 156 10.30 4.55 24.18
N ASP A 157 9.75 5.63 24.75
CA ASP A 157 8.40 6.09 24.44
C ASP A 157 8.30 6.55 22.98
N LEU A 158 9.32 7.21 22.45
CA LEU A 158 9.41 7.60 21.03
C LEU A 158 9.50 6.37 20.12
N ILE A 159 10.36 5.39 20.44
CA ILE A 159 10.43 4.11 19.70
C ILE A 159 9.06 3.42 19.68
N SER A 160 8.39 3.36 20.83
CA SER A 160 7.08 2.72 20.97
C SER A 160 6.00 3.47 20.20
N LEU A 161 6.05 4.81 20.18
CA LEU A 161 5.15 5.64 19.37
C LEU A 161 5.34 5.32 17.89
N GLU A 162 6.57 5.35 17.39
CA GLU A 162 6.87 5.09 15.98
C GLU A 162 6.48 3.67 15.54
N GLN A 163 6.64 2.67 16.42
CA GLN A 163 6.14 1.31 16.18
C GLN A 163 4.61 1.28 16.05
N ARG A 164 3.87 1.96 16.96
CA ARG A 164 2.41 2.07 16.84
C ARG A 164 1.98 2.80 15.57
N LEU A 165 2.71 3.83 15.17
CA LEU A 165 2.46 4.57 13.95
C LEU A 165 2.73 3.73 12.70
N LEU A 166 3.81 2.95 12.69
CA LEU A 166 4.12 1.99 11.63
C LEU A 166 3.01 0.95 11.49
N ASP A 167 2.54 0.37 12.60
CA ASP A 167 1.45 -0.61 12.60
C ASP A 167 0.15 0.00 12.07
N HIS A 168 -0.21 1.19 12.58
CA HIS A 168 -1.41 1.90 12.15
C HIS A 168 -1.37 2.27 10.66
N ASN A 169 -0.24 2.85 10.22
CA ASN A 169 -0.03 3.21 8.83
C ASN A 169 -0.07 1.96 7.94
N THR A 170 0.53 0.85 8.37
CA THR A 170 0.48 -0.43 7.64
C THR A 170 -0.95 -0.92 7.45
N GLN A 171 -1.79 -0.85 8.48
CA GLN A 171 -3.20 -1.23 8.39
C GLN A 171 -3.98 -0.32 7.43
N GLN A 172 -3.84 1.00 7.57
CA GLN A 172 -4.49 1.97 6.67
C GLN A 172 -4.09 1.74 5.20
N ILE A 173 -2.85 1.33 4.98
CA ILE A 173 -2.29 1.05 3.66
C ILE A 173 -2.88 -0.23 3.07
N GLN A 174 -3.02 -1.29 3.87
CA GLN A 174 -3.69 -2.51 3.43
C GLN A 174 -5.15 -2.21 3.04
N ASP A 175 -5.89 -1.50 3.88
CA ASP A 175 -7.28 -1.10 3.60
C ASP A 175 -7.39 -0.22 2.34
N GLY A 176 -6.47 0.74 2.21
CA GLY A 176 -6.38 1.60 1.04
C GLY A 176 -6.08 0.81 -0.25
N PHE A 177 -5.22 -0.19 -0.18
CA PHE A 177 -4.90 -1.07 -1.29
C PHE A 177 -6.10 -1.91 -1.73
N TYR A 178 -6.83 -2.53 -0.79
CA TYR A 178 -8.06 -3.27 -1.10
C TYR A 178 -9.10 -2.38 -1.78
N ARG A 179 -9.31 -1.16 -1.27
CA ARG A 179 -10.24 -0.20 -1.87
C ARG A 179 -9.78 0.29 -3.25
N SER A 180 -8.47 0.41 -3.48
CA SER A 180 -7.89 0.82 -4.77
C SER A 180 -7.97 -0.26 -5.86
N ILE A 181 -8.18 -1.53 -5.50
CA ILE A 181 -8.31 -2.63 -6.47
C ILE A 181 -9.78 -2.90 -6.81
N MET A 182 -10.71 -2.50 -5.93
CA MET A 182 -12.14 -2.78 -6.06
C MET A 182 -12.74 -2.34 -7.40
N PRO A 183 -12.45 -1.14 -7.96
CA PRO A 183 -12.98 -0.74 -9.26
C PRO A 183 -12.52 -1.65 -10.41
N GLY A 184 -11.26 -2.11 -10.37
CA GLY A 184 -10.73 -3.07 -11.33
C GLY A 184 -11.46 -4.42 -11.27
N VAL A 185 -11.71 -4.94 -10.07
CA VAL A 185 -12.45 -6.21 -9.88
C VAL A 185 -13.88 -6.10 -10.39
N ILE A 186 -14.59 -5.02 -10.03
CA ILE A 186 -15.98 -4.78 -10.49
C ILE A 186 -16.03 -4.72 -12.01
N ALA A 187 -15.05 -4.08 -12.64
CA ALA A 187 -15.04 -3.92 -14.07
C ALA A 187 -14.70 -5.22 -14.82
N VAL A 188 -13.83 -6.07 -14.29
CA VAL A 188 -13.63 -7.45 -14.80
C VAL A 188 -14.92 -8.26 -14.71
N ALA A 189 -15.59 -8.25 -13.55
CA ALA A 189 -16.85 -8.97 -13.36
C ALA A 189 -17.95 -8.47 -14.32
N SER A 190 -18.06 -7.15 -14.47
CA SER A 190 -19.02 -6.51 -15.39
C SER A 190 -18.73 -6.89 -16.85
N SER A 191 -17.46 -6.96 -17.23
CA SER A 191 -17.04 -7.34 -18.57
C SER A 191 -17.35 -8.79 -18.88
N MET A 192 -17.15 -9.69 -17.91
CA MET A 192 -17.51 -11.10 -18.02
C MET A 192 -19.03 -11.29 -18.20
N LEU A 193 -19.83 -10.50 -17.47
CA LEU A 193 -21.28 -10.48 -17.61
C LEU A 193 -21.71 -9.95 -19.00
N LEU A 194 -21.10 -8.86 -19.48
CA LEU A 194 -21.38 -8.32 -20.81
C LEU A 194 -21.02 -9.29 -21.93
N LEU A 195 -19.89 -10.00 -21.83
CA LEU A 195 -19.51 -11.04 -22.78
C LEU A 195 -20.53 -12.19 -22.79
N PHE A 196 -21.04 -12.57 -21.61
CA PHE A 196 -22.09 -13.58 -21.50
C PHE A 196 -23.39 -13.12 -22.17
N LEU A 197 -23.81 -11.88 -21.94
CA LEU A 197 -24.99 -11.30 -22.60
C LEU A 197 -24.80 -11.20 -24.13
N LEU A 198 -23.62 -10.78 -24.60
CA LEU A 198 -23.30 -10.70 -26.02
C LEU A 198 -23.37 -12.09 -26.68
N SER A 199 -22.89 -13.13 -25.98
CA SER A 199 -22.99 -14.52 -26.44
C SER A 199 -24.43 -14.97 -26.61
N ILE A 200 -25.30 -14.66 -25.64
CA ILE A 200 -26.74 -14.94 -25.72
C ILE A 200 -27.37 -14.17 -26.89
N PHE A 201 -27.02 -12.89 -27.05
CA PHE A 201 -27.52 -12.06 -28.14
C PHE A 201 -27.17 -12.66 -29.51
N ILE A 202 -25.91 -13.02 -29.75
CA ILE A 202 -25.48 -13.66 -31.01
C ILE A 202 -26.21 -14.99 -31.22
N ARG A 203 -26.41 -15.77 -30.16
CA ARG A 203 -27.11 -17.05 -30.24
C ARG A 203 -28.55 -16.88 -30.71
N ILE A 204 -29.30 -15.96 -30.10
CA ILE A 204 -30.75 -15.76 -30.35
C ILE A 204 -30.99 -15.03 -31.67
N TYR A 205 -30.21 -13.99 -31.97
CA TYR A 205 -30.49 -13.11 -33.10
C TYR A 205 -29.73 -13.45 -34.38
N VAL A 206 -28.72 -14.32 -34.33
CA VAL A 206 -27.91 -14.69 -35.50
C VAL A 206 -27.90 -16.20 -35.70
N ILE A 207 -27.38 -16.96 -34.74
CA ILE A 207 -27.14 -18.40 -34.92
C ILE A 207 -28.45 -19.19 -35.04
N GLN A 208 -29.43 -18.92 -34.17
CA GLN A 208 -30.71 -19.63 -34.18
C GLN A 208 -31.52 -19.34 -35.46
N PRO A 209 -31.71 -18.08 -35.90
CA PRO A 209 -32.30 -17.75 -37.19
C PRO A 209 -31.69 -18.50 -38.37
N ILE A 210 -30.35 -18.51 -38.47
CA ILE A 210 -29.65 -19.23 -39.55
C ILE A 210 -29.95 -20.74 -39.50
N ARG A 211 -29.99 -21.34 -38.31
CA ARG A 211 -30.33 -22.77 -38.14
C ARG A 211 -31.78 -23.07 -38.53
N GLU A 212 -32.70 -22.19 -38.17
CA GLU A 212 -34.12 -22.31 -38.52
C GLU A 212 -34.32 -22.19 -40.03
N ILE A 213 -33.72 -21.19 -40.69
CA ILE A 213 -33.72 -21.05 -42.15
C ILE A 213 -33.17 -22.33 -42.79
N ARG A 214 -31.98 -22.79 -42.39
CA ARG A 214 -31.34 -24.00 -42.94
C ARG A 214 -32.25 -25.22 -42.85
N THR A 215 -32.89 -25.39 -41.69
CA THR A 215 -33.76 -26.54 -41.44
C THR A 215 -35.06 -26.43 -42.24
N GLY A 216 -35.63 -25.24 -42.32
CA GLY A 216 -36.80 -24.95 -43.16
C GLY A 216 -36.53 -25.26 -44.63
N VAL A 217 -35.44 -24.74 -45.19
CA VAL A 217 -35.07 -24.96 -46.60
C VAL A 217 -34.84 -26.45 -46.86
N ARG A 218 -34.07 -27.13 -45.99
CA ARG A 218 -33.83 -28.57 -46.14
C ARG A 218 -35.13 -29.38 -46.14
N ASN A 219 -36.09 -29.02 -45.28
CA ASN A 219 -37.36 -29.71 -45.19
C ASN A 219 -38.24 -29.48 -46.42
N THR A 220 -38.19 -28.29 -47.00
CA THR A 220 -38.87 -27.99 -48.27
C THR A 220 -38.26 -28.80 -49.41
N LEU A 221 -36.93 -28.82 -49.54
CA LEU A 221 -36.24 -29.54 -50.61
C LEU A 221 -36.40 -31.06 -50.52
N LEU A 222 -36.27 -31.66 -49.33
CA LEU A 222 -36.26 -33.12 -49.17
C LEU A 222 -37.66 -33.72 -48.98
N PHE A 223 -38.59 -32.98 -48.38
CA PHE A 223 -39.87 -33.52 -47.94
C PHE A 223 -41.08 -32.75 -48.49
N LYS A 224 -40.89 -31.83 -49.45
CA LYS A 224 -41.93 -30.93 -50.02
C LYS A 224 -42.78 -30.24 -48.95
N LYS A 225 -42.22 -29.95 -47.77
CA LYS A 225 -42.92 -29.21 -46.70
C LYS A 225 -42.96 -27.72 -47.01
N LYS A 226 -44.10 -27.07 -46.72
CA LYS A 226 -44.22 -25.61 -46.84
C LYS A 226 -43.24 -24.91 -45.89
N TYR A 227 -42.48 -23.94 -46.43
CA TYR A 227 -41.56 -23.11 -45.66
C TYR A 227 -42.34 -22.11 -44.80
N GLN A 228 -42.07 -22.07 -43.48
CA GLN A 228 -42.83 -21.22 -42.53
C GLN A 228 -41.94 -20.64 -41.42
N VAL A 229 -40.66 -20.38 -41.72
CA VAL A 229 -39.74 -19.79 -40.72
C VAL A 229 -40.11 -18.31 -40.52
N ARG A 230 -40.25 -17.91 -39.26
CA ARG A 230 -40.49 -16.51 -38.85
C ARG A 230 -39.37 -16.07 -37.94
N LEU A 231 -38.73 -14.96 -38.27
CA LEU A 231 -37.60 -14.45 -37.51
C LEU A 231 -38.02 -13.32 -36.56
N PRO A 232 -37.36 -13.21 -35.39
CA PRO A 232 -37.71 -12.22 -34.37
C PRO A 232 -37.21 -10.80 -34.67
N ALA A 233 -36.29 -10.61 -35.62
CA ALA A 233 -35.66 -9.32 -35.91
C ALA A 233 -35.90 -8.91 -37.37
N GLY A 234 -36.26 -7.64 -37.59
CA GLY A 234 -36.37 -7.02 -38.92
C GLY A 234 -35.02 -6.46 -39.40
N ASP A 235 -34.07 -7.36 -39.66
CA ASP A 235 -32.76 -7.04 -40.24
C ASP A 235 -32.49 -7.88 -41.48
N GLU A 236 -31.25 -7.90 -41.99
CA GLU A 236 -30.92 -8.56 -43.26
C GLU A 236 -31.19 -10.07 -43.23
N LEU A 237 -31.25 -10.70 -42.04
CA LEU A 237 -31.68 -12.09 -41.91
C LEU A 237 -33.16 -12.25 -42.21
N SER A 238 -33.99 -11.26 -41.88
CA SER A 238 -35.41 -11.21 -42.25
C SER A 238 -35.60 -11.02 -43.74
N GLU A 239 -34.87 -10.08 -44.35
CA GLU A 239 -34.92 -9.85 -45.80
C GLU A 239 -34.48 -11.11 -46.58
N LEU A 240 -33.44 -11.80 -46.09
CA LEU A 240 -33.00 -13.09 -46.63
C LEU A 240 -34.08 -14.17 -46.45
N ASN A 241 -34.71 -14.24 -45.29
CA ASN A 241 -35.78 -15.20 -45.00
C ASN A 241 -37.01 -14.99 -45.90
N GLU A 242 -37.38 -13.74 -46.18
CA GLU A 242 -38.46 -13.39 -47.11
C GLU A 242 -38.13 -13.83 -48.54
N SER A 243 -36.91 -13.55 -49.00
CA SER A 243 -36.43 -13.98 -50.32
C SER A 243 -36.43 -15.51 -50.47
N ILE A 244 -35.98 -16.22 -49.43
CA ILE A 244 -36.02 -17.69 -49.38
C ILE A 244 -37.46 -18.21 -49.37
N THR A 245 -38.37 -17.53 -48.66
CA THR A 245 -39.79 -17.92 -48.62
C THR A 245 -40.40 -17.90 -50.02
N GLN A 246 -40.14 -16.84 -50.80
CA GLN A 246 -40.62 -16.72 -52.18
C GLN A 246 -40.08 -17.85 -53.07
N LEU A 247 -38.76 -18.11 -53.01
CA LEU A 247 -38.12 -19.19 -53.77
C LEU A 247 -38.67 -20.58 -53.42
N CYS A 248 -38.88 -20.85 -52.13
CA CYS A 248 -39.44 -22.12 -51.66
C CYS A 248 -40.92 -22.30 -52.07
N ASP A 249 -41.71 -21.22 -52.07
CA ASP A 249 -43.09 -21.24 -52.52
C ASP A 249 -43.21 -21.47 -54.04
N GLU A 250 -42.31 -20.90 -54.85
CA GLU A 250 -42.22 -21.19 -56.28
C GLU A 250 -41.83 -22.63 -56.55
N HIS A 251 -40.81 -23.16 -55.84
CA HIS A 251 -40.38 -24.55 -55.98
C HIS A 251 -41.51 -25.55 -55.67
N ASN A 252 -42.33 -25.27 -54.66
CA ASN A 252 -43.45 -26.14 -54.29
C ASN A 252 -44.64 -26.09 -55.27
N LYS A 253 -44.71 -25.09 -56.16
CA LYS A 253 -45.71 -25.01 -57.23
C LYS A 253 -45.34 -25.90 -58.44
N LEU A 254 -44.10 -26.37 -58.52
CA LEU A 254 -43.56 -27.28 -59.54
C LEU A 254 -43.63 -28.76 -59.07
#